data_AF-A0A542ZG08-F1
#
_entry.id   AF-A0A542ZG08-F1
#
_cell.length_a   1.000
_cell.length_b   1.000
_cell.length_c   1.000
_cell.angle_alpha   90.00
_cell.angle_beta   90.00
_cell.angle_gamma   90.00
#
_symmetry.space_group_name_H-M   'P 1'
#
loop_
_entity.id
_entity.type
_entity.pdbx_description
1 polymer ?
#
loop_
_entity_poly.entity_id
_entity_poly.type
_entity_poly.pdbx_seq_one_letter_code
_entity_poly.pdbx_strand_id
1 'polypeptide(L)'
;MGRERWRGRHTAAHAGGMGSLHRATAATVRAVVAMGHALGVSRVPPQPTAPPLQRICSDLHRLDLEREWLLTNPPVPALYHRLLAVSWAYDHALRDACSALGVPAPERDPFGQAERLATEAELSAAGLRW
;
A
#
# COMPACT_ATOMS: atom_id res chain seq x y z
N MET A 1 62.46 32.37 7.78
CA MET A 1 63.16 32.94 6.60
C MET A 1 62.99 31.97 5.44
N GLY A 2 62.74 32.48 4.23
CA GLY A 2 62.59 31.68 3.00
C GLY A 2 61.23 31.84 2.31
N ARG A 3 61.04 32.93 1.54
CA ARG A 3 59.99 33.08 0.52
C ARG A 3 60.56 32.63 -0.81
N GLU A 4 59.79 31.92 -1.66
CA GLU A 4 59.67 32.01 -3.15
C GLU A 4 58.47 31.09 -3.50
N ARG A 5 57.29 31.46 -4.03
CA ARG A 5 56.81 32.31 -5.13
C ARG A 5 57.31 31.89 -6.52
N TRP A 6 56.61 30.93 -7.15
CA TRP A 6 56.44 30.89 -8.61
C TRP A 6 55.01 30.54 -9.03
N ARG A 7 54.48 31.35 -9.95
CA ARG A 7 53.18 31.26 -10.63
C ARG A 7 53.32 30.44 -11.91
N GLY A 8 52.23 29.79 -12.33
CA GLY A 8 51.96 29.38 -13.72
C GLY A 8 50.66 28.57 -13.78
N ARG A 9 49.49 29.21 -13.86
CA ARG A 9 48.72 29.63 -15.06
C ARG A 9 47.85 28.52 -15.65
N HIS A 10 46.56 28.86 -15.72
CA HIS A 10 45.37 28.13 -16.16
C HIS A 10 45.45 27.43 -17.53
N THR A 11 44.67 26.35 -17.69
CA THR A 11 43.67 26.23 -18.78
C THR A 11 42.47 25.38 -18.34
N ALA A 12 41.29 25.84 -18.75
CA ALA A 12 39.97 25.29 -18.52
C ALA A 12 39.69 24.00 -19.32
N ALA A 13 38.66 23.24 -18.93
CA ALA A 13 37.48 22.97 -19.76
C ALA A 13 36.61 21.81 -19.20
N HIS A 14 35.35 22.16 -18.95
CA HIS A 14 34.13 21.39 -19.23
C HIS A 14 33.96 19.92 -18.79
N ALA A 15 33.08 19.74 -17.81
CA ALA A 15 32.01 18.73 -17.83
C ALA A 15 30.81 19.34 -17.07
N GLY A 16 29.80 19.90 -17.74
CA GLY A 16 28.60 19.16 -18.15
C GLY A 16 27.78 18.79 -16.91
N GLY A 17 26.76 19.52 -16.45
CA GLY A 17 25.72 20.22 -17.19
C GLY A 17 24.51 19.32 -17.44
N MET A 18 23.92 18.68 -16.41
CA MET A 18 22.66 17.91 -16.58
C MET A 18 21.88 17.61 -15.27
N GLY A 19 21.88 18.53 -14.29
CA GLY A 19 21.25 18.31 -12.98
C GLY A 19 20.16 19.31 -12.56
N SER A 20 19.71 20.22 -13.44
CA SER A 20 18.84 21.34 -13.04
C SER A 20 17.38 21.24 -13.47
N LEU A 21 17.02 20.38 -14.43
CA LEU A 21 15.67 20.39 -15.00
C LEU A 21 14.61 19.67 -14.16
N HIS A 22 14.98 18.74 -13.28
CA HIS A 22 14.02 18.03 -12.41
C HIS A 22 13.57 18.84 -11.17
N ARG A 23 14.31 19.90 -10.78
CA ARG A 23 13.95 20.71 -9.59
C ARG A 23 12.98 21.86 -9.91
N ALA A 24 12.94 22.33 -11.16
CA ALA A 24 12.12 23.46 -11.54
C ALA A 24 10.62 23.13 -11.62
N THR A 25 10.25 21.87 -11.88
CA THR A 25 8.86 21.42 -12.01
C THR A 25 8.15 21.26 -10.66
N ALA A 26 8.88 20.88 -9.62
CA ALA A 26 8.30 20.68 -8.29
C ALA A 26 7.81 21.99 -7.66
N ALA A 27 8.51 23.11 -7.89
CA ALA A 27 8.13 24.42 -7.34
C ALA A 27 6.85 24.97 -8.00
N THR A 28 6.72 24.80 -9.33
CA THR A 28 5.53 25.21 -10.09
C THR A 28 4.30 24.40 -9.68
N VAL A 29 4.43 23.08 -9.51
CA VAL A 29 3.32 22.23 -9.05
C VAL A 29 2.82 22.65 -7.67
N ARG A 30 3.71 22.97 -6.72
CA ARG A 30 3.33 23.42 -5.37
C ARG A 30 2.59 24.75 -5.39
N ALA A 31 3.03 25.71 -6.21
CA ALA A 31 2.37 27.01 -6.33
C ALA A 31 0.94 26.87 -6.88
N VAL A 32 0.73 26.01 -7.88
CA VAL A 32 -0.59 25.72 -8.46
C VAL A 32 -1.51 25.04 -7.44
N VAL A 33 -1.00 24.07 -6.67
CA VAL A 33 -1.79 23.38 -5.63
C VAL A 33 -2.18 24.34 -4.50
N ALA A 34 -1.26 25.17 -4.03
CA ALA A 34 -1.53 26.16 -2.98
C ALA A 34 -2.58 27.18 -3.41
N MET A 35 -2.49 27.67 -4.66
CA MET A 35 -3.50 28.56 -5.24
C MET A 35 -4.87 27.87 -5.33
N GLY A 36 -4.92 26.60 -5.73
CA GLY A 36 -6.16 25.82 -5.76
C GLY A 36 -6.83 25.71 -4.39
N HIS A 37 -6.06 25.41 -3.33
CA HIS A 37 -6.58 25.39 -1.96
C HIS A 37 -7.08 26.75 -1.49
N ALA A 38 -6.36 27.84 -1.80
CA ALA A 38 -6.79 29.20 -1.44
C ALA A 38 -8.09 29.63 -2.13
N LEU A 39 -8.36 29.10 -3.33
CA LEU A 39 -9.59 29.31 -4.09
C LEU A 39 -10.72 28.33 -3.71
N GLY A 40 -10.54 27.51 -2.68
CA GLY A 40 -11.55 26.54 -2.23
C GLY A 40 -11.66 25.29 -3.10
N VAL A 41 -10.72 25.07 -4.03
CA VAL A 41 -10.65 23.85 -4.85
C VAL A 41 -10.00 22.75 -4.00
N SER A 42 -10.83 22.00 -3.27
CA SER A 42 -10.41 20.74 -2.68
C SER A 42 -10.42 19.66 -3.76
N ARG A 43 -9.28 19.01 -3.99
CA ARG A 43 -9.27 17.75 -4.76
C ARG A 43 -10.03 16.74 -3.92
N VAL A 44 -11.26 16.42 -4.32
CA VAL A 44 -11.88 15.16 -3.90
C VAL A 44 -11.00 14.07 -4.52
N PRO A 45 -10.26 13.27 -3.73
CA PRO A 45 -9.53 12.15 -4.30
C PRO A 45 -10.57 11.28 -5.03
N PRO A 46 -10.27 10.79 -6.25
CA PRO A 46 -11.18 9.89 -6.92
C PRO A 46 -11.51 8.76 -5.94
N GLN A 47 -12.80 8.57 -5.67
CA GLN A 47 -13.25 7.52 -4.78
C GLN A 47 -12.71 6.21 -5.36
N PRO A 48 -11.92 5.43 -4.60
CA PRO A 48 -11.37 4.20 -5.13
C PRO A 48 -12.53 3.32 -5.58
N THR A 49 -12.57 2.97 -6.85
CA THR A 49 -13.41 1.87 -7.32
C THR A 49 -13.12 0.67 -6.44
N ALA A 50 -14.16 -0.06 -6.02
CA ALA A 50 -14.01 -1.29 -5.26
C ALA A 50 -12.86 -2.13 -5.87
N PRO A 51 -11.97 -2.71 -5.04
CA PRO A 51 -10.83 -3.44 -5.56
C PRO A 51 -11.30 -4.52 -6.54
N PRO A 52 -10.58 -4.72 -7.66
CA PRO A 52 -10.98 -5.74 -8.62
C PRO A 52 -11.02 -7.10 -7.90
N LEU A 53 -12.02 -7.92 -8.22
CA LEU A 53 -12.25 -9.22 -7.55
C LEU A 53 -10.98 -10.08 -7.52
N GLN A 54 -10.18 -10.05 -8.58
CA GLN A 54 -8.92 -10.78 -8.68
C GLN A 54 -7.91 -10.36 -7.61
N ARG A 55 -7.88 -9.07 -7.23
CA ARG A 55 -7.02 -8.58 -6.14
C ARG A 55 -7.52 -9.11 -4.80
N ILE A 56 -8.83 -9.09 -4.58
CA ILE A 56 -9.44 -9.66 -3.36
C ILE A 56 -9.10 -11.15 -3.24
N CYS A 57 -9.25 -11.94 -4.31
CA CYS A 57 -8.83 -13.35 -4.35
C CYS A 57 -7.34 -13.52 -4.01
N SER A 58 -6.47 -12.72 -4.62
CA SER A 58 -5.03 -12.78 -4.37
C SER A 58 -4.69 -12.44 -2.91
N ASP A 59 -5.39 -11.47 -2.32
CA ASP A 59 -5.20 -11.08 -0.93
C ASP A 59 -5.70 -12.17 0.02
N LEU A 60 -6.86 -12.77 -0.25
CA LEU A 60 -7.39 -13.92 0.51
C LEU A 60 -6.43 -15.11 0.47
N HIS A 61 -5.96 -15.51 -0.71
CA HIS A 61 -4.99 -16.60 -0.86
C HIS A 61 -3.72 -16.35 -0.06
N ARG A 62 -3.13 -15.15 -0.21
CA ARG A 62 -1.92 -14.77 0.49
C ARG A 62 -2.11 -14.81 2.02
N LEU A 63 -3.21 -14.26 2.52
CA LEU A 63 -3.51 -14.18 3.95
C LEU A 63 -3.80 -15.55 4.57
N ASP A 64 -4.48 -16.45 3.83
CA ASP A 64 -4.74 -17.81 4.28
C ASP A 64 -3.44 -18.61 4.44
N LEU A 65 -2.55 -18.55 3.43
CA LEU A 65 -1.23 -19.15 3.51
C LEU A 65 -0.38 -18.57 4.65
N GLU A 66 -0.41 -17.25 4.86
CA GLU A 66 0.32 -16.59 5.93
C GLU A 66 -0.19 -17.04 7.32
N ARG A 67 -1.52 -17.15 7.47
CA ARG A 67 -2.15 -17.63 8.71
C ARG A 67 -1.78 -19.07 9.01
N GLU A 68 -1.88 -19.96 8.01
CA GLU A 68 -1.50 -21.38 8.15
C GLU A 68 0.00 -21.52 8.48
N TRP A 69 0.85 -20.75 7.81
CA TRP A 69 2.29 -20.75 8.08
C TRP A 69 2.60 -20.33 9.51
N LEU A 70 1.96 -19.27 10.01
CA LEU A 70 2.15 -18.80 11.40
C LEU A 70 1.69 -19.85 12.43
N LEU A 71 0.61 -20.59 12.16
CA LEU A 71 0.12 -21.64 13.04
C LEU A 71 1.04 -22.86 13.08
N THR A 72 1.70 -23.17 11.97
CA THR A 72 2.52 -24.39 11.81
C THR A 72 4.01 -24.19 12.10
N ASN A 73 4.51 -22.94 12.15
CA ASN A 73 5.95 -22.64 12.27
C ASN A 73 6.34 -21.82 13.52
N PRO A 74 6.01 -22.22 14.76
CA PRO A 74 6.65 -21.63 15.94
C PRO A 74 8.14 -22.01 16.00
N PRO A 75 9.07 -21.11 16.41
CA PRO A 75 8.85 -19.89 17.17
C PRO A 75 8.99 -18.58 16.34
N VAL A 76 7.86 -17.95 16.02
CA VAL A 76 7.84 -16.61 15.41
C VAL A 76 7.77 -15.52 16.50
N PRO A 77 8.62 -14.47 16.47
CA PRO A 77 8.52 -13.36 17.39
C PRO A 77 7.15 -12.67 17.32
N ALA A 78 6.56 -12.39 18.49
CA ALA A 78 5.24 -11.78 18.62
C ALA A 78 4.14 -12.53 17.84
N LEU A 79 4.21 -13.87 17.79
CA LEU A 79 3.27 -14.74 17.07
C LEU A 79 1.79 -14.37 17.31
N TYR A 80 1.41 -14.12 18.57
CA TYR A 80 0.05 -13.72 18.94
C TYR A 80 -0.42 -12.47 18.17
N HIS A 81 0.39 -11.41 18.15
CA HIS A 81 0.05 -10.16 17.46
C HIS A 81 0.02 -10.32 15.94
N ARG A 82 0.92 -11.15 15.39
CA ARG A 82 0.92 -11.46 13.95
C ARG A 82 -0.33 -12.23 13.53
N LEU A 83 -0.68 -13.27 14.27
CA LEU A 83 -1.91 -14.05 14.04
C LEU A 83 -3.16 -13.17 14.16
N LEU A 84 -3.20 -12.28 15.15
CA LEU A 84 -4.31 -11.34 15.31
C LEU A 84 -4.42 -10.40 14.10
N ALA A 85 -3.30 -9.79 13.68
CA ALA A 85 -3.26 -8.87 12.55
C ALA A 85 -3.67 -9.56 11.23
N VAL A 86 -3.13 -10.75 10.96
CA VAL A 86 -3.47 -11.54 9.76
C VAL A 86 -4.95 -11.96 9.80
N SER A 87 -5.47 -12.37 10.96
CA SER A 87 -6.88 -12.76 11.09
C SER A 87 -7.82 -11.58 10.80
N TRP A 88 -7.51 -10.38 11.29
CA TRP A 88 -8.32 -9.19 11.02
C TRP A 88 -8.22 -8.75 9.56
N ALA A 89 -7.04 -8.82 8.96
CA ALA A 89 -6.87 -8.55 7.53
C ALA A 89 -7.65 -9.54 6.67
N TYR A 90 -7.69 -10.81 7.08
CA TYR A 90 -8.46 -11.86 6.41
C TYR A 90 -9.96 -11.62 6.52
N ASP A 91 -10.48 -11.28 7.72
CA ASP A 91 -11.89 -10.94 7.91
C ASP A 91 -12.30 -9.72 7.05
N HIS A 92 -11.43 -8.71 6.94
CA HIS A 92 -11.67 -7.57 6.06
C HIS A 92 -11.74 -7.97 4.58
N ALA A 93 -10.80 -8.82 4.12
CA ALA A 93 -10.80 -9.31 2.74
C ALA A 93 -12.04 -10.17 2.43
N LEU A 94 -12.52 -10.96 3.40
CA LEU A 94 -13.79 -11.69 3.27
C LEU A 94 -14.98 -10.73 3.14
N ARG A 95 -15.01 -9.65 3.93
CA ARG A 95 -16.07 -8.65 3.84
C ARG A 95 -16.05 -7.91 2.49
N ASP A 96 -14.86 -7.56 1.98
CA ASP A 96 -14.71 -6.98 0.65
C ASP A 96 -15.23 -7.93 -0.44
N ALA A 97 -14.94 -9.24 -0.31
CA ALA A 97 -15.45 -10.27 -1.20
C ALA A 97 -16.99 -10.39 -1.14
N CYS A 98 -17.57 -10.39 0.06
CA CYS A 98 -19.01 -10.38 0.27
C CYS A 98 -19.66 -9.18 -0.43
N SER A 99 -19.10 -7.99 -0.24
CA SER A 99 -19.59 -6.77 -0.89
C SER A 99 -19.48 -6.86 -2.42
N ALA A 100 -18.39 -7.40 -2.95
CA ALA A 100 -18.18 -7.52 -4.40
C ALA A 100 -19.15 -8.53 -5.06
N LEU A 101 -19.58 -9.56 -4.34
CA LEU A 101 -20.48 -10.61 -4.84
C LEU A 101 -21.95 -10.44 -4.40
N GLY A 102 -22.25 -9.43 -3.58
CA GLY A 102 -23.60 -9.23 -3.04
C GLY A 102 -24.03 -10.29 -2.03
N VAL A 103 -23.08 -10.96 -1.38
CA VAL A 103 -23.33 -11.93 -0.32
C VAL A 103 -23.42 -11.19 1.03
N PRO A 104 -24.38 -11.52 1.91
CA PRO A 104 -24.44 -10.94 3.25
C PRO A 104 -23.16 -11.24 4.04
N ALA A 105 -22.52 -10.21 4.59
CA ALA A 105 -21.41 -10.37 5.52
C ALA A 105 -21.91 -10.39 6.97
N PRO A 106 -21.21 -11.06 7.90
CA PRO A 106 -21.46 -10.91 9.34
C PRO A 106 -21.42 -9.44 9.78
N GLU A 107 -22.31 -9.06 10.70
CA GLU A 107 -22.43 -7.67 11.15
C GLU A 107 -21.30 -7.23 12.08
N ARG A 108 -20.73 -8.17 12.85
CA ARG A 108 -19.76 -7.89 13.90
C ARG A 108 -18.35 -8.25 13.46
N ASP A 109 -17.42 -7.34 13.78
CA ASP A 109 -15.99 -7.62 13.75
C ASP A 109 -15.45 -7.88 15.17
N PRO A 110 -14.38 -8.68 15.29
CA PRO A 110 -13.89 -9.61 14.28
C PRO A 110 -14.87 -10.77 14.07
N PHE A 111 -14.73 -11.50 12.95
CA PHE A 111 -15.61 -12.64 12.70
C PHE A 111 -15.37 -13.75 13.72
N GLY A 112 -16.44 -14.32 14.25
CA GLY A 112 -16.37 -15.57 14.97
C GLY A 112 -15.86 -16.69 14.06
N GLN A 113 -15.21 -17.71 14.62
CA GLN A 113 -14.65 -18.80 13.81
C GLN A 113 -15.70 -19.52 12.96
N ALA A 114 -16.90 -19.76 13.50
CA ALA A 114 -18.00 -20.37 12.77
C ALA A 114 -18.54 -19.44 11.67
N GLU A 115 -18.66 -18.15 11.94
CA GLU A 115 -19.11 -17.14 10.97
C GLU A 115 -18.13 -16.99 9.82
N ARG A 116 -16.83 -17.04 10.11
CA ARG A 116 -15.77 -17.04 9.10
C ARG A 116 -15.90 -18.24 8.15
N LEU A 117 -16.00 -19.45 8.68
CA LEU A 117 -16.16 -20.67 7.87
C LEU A 117 -17.46 -20.65 7.05
N ALA A 118 -18.56 -20.18 7.63
CA ALA A 118 -19.82 -20.00 6.91
C ALA A 118 -19.67 -18.99 5.76
N THR A 119 -19.00 -17.87 6.02
CA THR A 119 -18.73 -16.83 5.00
C THR A 119 -17.86 -17.37 3.86
N GLU A 120 -16.82 -18.14 4.16
CA GLU A 120 -15.98 -18.80 3.14
C GLU A 120 -16.79 -19.77 2.27
N ALA A 121 -17.70 -20.53 2.88
CA ALA A 121 -18.59 -21.45 2.18
C ALA A 121 -19.58 -20.71 1.27
N GLU A 122 -20.20 -19.63 1.75
CA GLU A 122 -21.11 -18.80 0.96
C GLU A 122 -20.41 -18.13 -0.23
N LEU A 123 -19.21 -17.57 -0.02
CA LEU A 123 -18.39 -17.02 -1.10
C LEU A 123 -18.00 -18.10 -2.11
N SER A 124 -17.68 -19.30 -1.63
CA SER A 124 -17.42 -20.46 -2.50
C SER A 124 -18.67 -20.89 -3.27
N ALA A 125 -19.85 -20.87 -2.67
CA ALA A 125 -21.11 -21.15 -3.36
C ALA A 125 -21.43 -20.08 -4.42
N ALA A 126 -21.08 -18.82 -4.16
CA ALA A 126 -21.16 -17.71 -5.12
C ALA A 126 -20.08 -17.75 -6.23
N GLY A 127 -19.22 -18.78 -6.23
CA GLY A 127 -18.22 -19.01 -7.28
C GLY A 127 -16.84 -18.41 -7.02
N LEU A 128 -16.61 -17.79 -5.85
CA LEU A 128 -15.29 -17.29 -5.49
C LEU A 128 -14.35 -18.44 -5.14
N ARG A 129 -13.10 -18.40 -5.63
CA ARG A 129 -12.04 -19.32 -5.25
C ARG A 129 -10.76 -18.53 -5.04
N TRP A 130 -9.95 -18.96 -4.08
CA TRP A 130 -8.62 -18.45 -3.80
C TRP A 130 -7.73 -19.60 -3.34
#